data_AF-A0A529HV98-F1
#
_entry.id   AF-A0A529HV98-F1
#
_cell.length_a   1.000
_cell.length_b   1.000
_cell.length_c   1.000
_cell.angle_alpha   90.00
_cell.angle_beta   90.00
_cell.angle_gamma   90.00
#
_symmetry.space_group_name_H-M   'P 1'
#
loop_
_entity.id
_entity.type
_entity.pdbx_description
1 polymer ?
#
loop_
_entity_poly.entity_id
_entity_poly.type
_entity_poly.pdbx_seq_one_letter_code
_entity_poly.pdbx_strand_id
1 'polypeptide(L)'
;PWPNSEVFSICPWRERILDGLLGSSIIGFHTQFHANNFTESVDRFMESRIERADAAVSYGGQTTLVHAYPISIEWPVQLLKSLPPVEECRAQIRERFGIPADAKLCVGVERLDYTKGILDRFHALEELFIRYPEMIGKAVFLQVAAPSRGTLPAYKHLHEECQRLAEGLNERYGNGCYRPVVLVAEHHSQKDVYK
;
A
#
# COMPACT_ATOMS: atom_id res chain seq x y z
N PRO A 1 10.17 -1.98 4.46
CA PRO A 1 10.66 -3.37 4.30
C PRO A 1 12.19 -3.37 4.26
N TRP A 2 12.84 -4.40 4.79
CA TRP A 2 14.28 -4.59 4.61
C TRP A 2 14.52 -5.79 3.68
N PRO A 3 15.25 -5.62 2.56
CA PRO A 3 15.47 -6.69 1.59
C PRO A 3 16.41 -7.76 2.15
N ASN A 4 16.44 -8.95 1.54
CA ASN A 4 17.46 -9.95 1.87
C ASN A 4 18.88 -9.43 1.54
N SER A 5 19.90 -10.09 2.09
CA SER A 5 21.30 -9.63 1.93
C SER A 5 21.78 -9.63 0.48
N GLU A 6 21.24 -10.50 -0.38
CA GLU A 6 21.57 -10.57 -1.81
C GLU A 6 21.08 -9.33 -2.57
N VAL A 7 19.83 -8.94 -2.39
CA VAL A 7 19.27 -7.73 -3.01
C VAL A 7 19.93 -6.49 -2.41
N PHE A 8 20.18 -6.47 -1.09
CA PHE A 8 20.90 -5.37 -0.44
C PHE A 8 22.33 -5.20 -0.98
N SER A 9 22.99 -6.30 -1.39
CA SER A 9 24.36 -6.29 -1.91
C SER A 9 24.54 -5.42 -3.16
N ILE A 10 23.46 -5.21 -3.93
CA ILE A 10 23.45 -4.38 -5.15
C ILE A 10 23.75 -2.92 -4.83
N CYS A 11 23.43 -2.45 -3.61
CA CYS A 11 23.66 -1.07 -3.21
C CYS A 11 25.17 -0.78 -3.06
N PRO A 12 25.75 0.19 -3.80
CA PRO A 12 27.17 0.49 -3.71
C PRO A 12 27.56 1.15 -2.37
N TRP A 13 26.58 1.72 -1.65
CA TRP A 13 26.78 2.36 -0.35
C TRP A 13 26.35 1.48 0.83
N ARG A 14 26.18 0.17 0.62
CA ARG A 14 25.67 -0.78 1.64
C ARG A 14 26.37 -0.68 2.99
N GLU A 15 27.70 -0.65 3.02
CA GLU A 15 28.48 -0.57 4.27
C GLU A 15 28.23 0.75 5.00
N ARG A 16 28.21 1.88 4.28
CA ARG A 16 27.92 3.20 4.88
C ARG A 16 26.50 3.28 5.46
N ILE A 17 25.53 2.65 4.82
CA ILE A 17 24.15 2.59 5.31
C ILE A 17 24.09 1.76 6.59
N LEU A 18 24.73 0.58 6.59
CA LEU A 18 24.75 -0.30 7.77
C LEU A 18 25.47 0.37 8.95
N ASP A 19 26.64 0.95 8.70
CA ASP A 19 27.42 1.72 9.68
C ASP A 19 26.57 2.85 10.31
N GLY A 20 25.91 3.65 9.46
CA GLY A 20 25.04 4.72 9.94
C GLY A 20 23.83 4.24 10.76
N LEU A 21 23.23 3.10 10.38
CA LEU A 21 22.12 2.51 11.14
C LEU A 21 22.57 1.93 12.48
N LEU A 22 23.72 1.26 12.51
CA LEU A 22 24.33 0.67 13.72
C LEU A 22 24.82 1.71 14.72
N GLY A 23 24.84 3.01 14.38
CA GLY A 23 25.00 4.09 15.36
C GLY A 23 23.79 4.27 16.31
N SER A 24 22.68 3.57 16.07
CA SER A 24 21.48 3.62 16.92
C SER A 24 21.55 2.59 18.05
N SER A 25 21.01 2.91 19.23
CA SER A 25 20.87 1.91 20.31
C SER A 25 19.82 0.84 20.01
N ILE A 26 18.80 1.18 19.21
CA ILE A 26 17.72 0.28 18.80
C ILE A 26 17.35 0.56 17.34
N ILE A 27 17.19 -0.50 16.55
CA ILE A 27 16.62 -0.49 15.21
C ILE A 27 15.33 -1.32 15.22
N GLY A 28 14.25 -0.72 14.75
CA GLY A 28 12.93 -1.33 14.69
C GLY A 28 12.48 -1.63 13.26
N PHE A 29 11.95 -2.84 13.04
CA PHE A 29 11.33 -3.26 11.78
C PHE A 29 9.87 -3.66 11.97
N HIS A 30 9.04 -3.62 10.92
CA HIS A 30 7.63 -4.04 11.06
C HIS A 30 7.44 -5.54 11.27
N THR A 31 8.39 -6.38 10.83
CA THR A 31 8.26 -7.84 10.90
C THR A 31 9.58 -8.46 11.34
N GLN A 32 9.50 -9.64 11.98
CA GLN A 32 10.69 -10.40 12.35
C GLN A 32 11.53 -10.77 11.12
N PHE A 33 10.86 -11.05 9.99
CA PHE A 33 11.54 -11.33 8.73
C PHE A 33 12.49 -10.21 8.29
N HIS A 34 12.04 -8.96 8.36
CA HIS A 34 12.90 -7.82 8.01
C HIS A 34 14.03 -7.60 9.03
N ALA A 35 13.78 -7.84 10.32
CA ALA A 35 14.82 -7.80 11.35
C ALA A 35 15.91 -8.87 11.12
N ASN A 36 15.50 -10.07 10.75
CA ASN A 36 16.42 -11.16 10.38
C ASN A 36 17.24 -10.79 9.15
N ASN A 37 16.61 -10.29 8.08
CA ASN A 37 17.30 -9.85 6.87
C ASN A 37 18.32 -8.74 7.14
N PHE A 38 18.00 -7.80 8.03
CA PHE A 38 18.94 -6.76 8.45
C PHE A 38 20.14 -7.35 9.17
N THR A 39 19.88 -8.23 10.15
CA THR A 39 20.92 -8.94 10.90
C THR A 39 21.84 -9.74 9.98
N GLU A 40 21.29 -10.44 8.97
CA GLU A 40 22.05 -11.16 7.95
C GLU A 40 22.85 -10.23 7.03
N SER A 41 22.31 -9.05 6.70
CA SER A 41 23.03 -8.05 5.92
C SER A 41 24.23 -7.52 6.70
N VAL A 42 24.07 -7.29 8.00
CA VAL A 42 25.15 -6.86 8.88
C VAL A 42 26.21 -7.95 9.04
N ASP A 43 25.82 -9.20 9.31
CA ASP A 43 26.73 -10.37 9.40
C ASP A 43 27.61 -10.51 8.15
N ARG A 44 27.00 -10.26 6.98
CA ARG A 44 27.64 -10.47 5.69
C ARG A 44 28.60 -9.35 5.27
N PHE A 45 28.28 -8.11 5.62
CA PHE A 45 28.97 -6.94 5.09
C PHE A 45 29.77 -6.15 6.12
N MET A 46 29.57 -6.39 7.42
CA MET A 46 30.24 -5.66 8.50
C MET A 46 30.94 -6.65 9.42
N GLU A 47 32.17 -6.32 9.84
CA GLU A 47 32.85 -7.04 10.92
C GLU A 47 32.18 -6.71 12.25
N SER A 48 31.21 -7.53 12.63
CA SER A 48 30.35 -7.32 13.80
C SER A 48 30.12 -8.62 14.56
N ARG A 49 29.71 -8.51 15.82
CA ARG A 49 29.33 -9.66 16.65
C ARG A 49 27.82 -9.69 16.80
N ILE A 50 27.19 -10.78 16.36
CA ILE A 50 25.73 -10.95 16.45
C ILE A 50 25.38 -11.84 17.63
N GLU A 51 24.58 -11.31 18.54
CA GLU A 51 24.06 -11.98 19.72
C GLU A 51 22.58 -12.28 19.50
N ARG A 52 22.32 -13.43 18.85
CA ARG A 52 20.96 -13.81 18.41
C ARG A 52 19.98 -14.01 19.57
N ALA A 53 20.46 -14.44 20.73
CA ALA A 53 19.61 -14.64 21.91
C ALA A 53 18.99 -13.33 22.41
N ASP A 54 19.76 -12.24 22.32
CA ASP A 54 19.36 -10.91 22.78
C ASP A 54 18.88 -10.01 21.63
N ALA A 55 18.82 -10.56 20.40
CA ALA A 55 18.56 -9.83 19.16
C ALA A 55 19.42 -8.57 19.05
N ALA A 56 20.73 -8.70 19.34
CA ALA A 56 21.65 -7.58 19.41
C ALA A 56 22.81 -7.72 18.40
N VAL A 57 23.30 -6.59 17.93
CA VAL A 57 24.51 -6.47 17.10
C VAL A 57 25.51 -5.60 17.83
N SER A 58 26.71 -6.10 18.06
CA SER A 58 27.82 -5.33 18.59
C SER A 58 28.79 -4.96 17.47
N TYR A 59 28.99 -3.66 17.25
CA TYR A 59 29.81 -3.10 16.19
C TYR A 59 30.44 -1.77 16.66
N GLY A 60 31.72 -1.54 16.38
CA GLY A 60 32.41 -0.30 16.76
C GLY A 60 32.44 -0.02 18.28
N GLY A 61 32.37 -1.06 19.11
CA GLY A 61 32.29 -0.94 20.58
C GLY A 61 30.91 -0.52 21.11
N GLN A 62 29.90 -0.42 20.25
CA GLN A 62 28.51 -0.15 20.61
C GLN A 62 27.64 -1.37 20.35
N THR A 63 26.52 -1.45 21.06
CA THR A 63 25.52 -2.51 20.88
C THR A 63 24.19 -1.90 20.45
N THR A 64 23.63 -2.45 19.38
CA THR A 64 22.35 -2.09 18.80
C THR A 64 21.37 -3.24 18.93
N LEU A 65 20.21 -3.00 19.55
CA LEU A 65 19.11 -3.97 19.57
C LEU A 65 18.33 -3.94 18.26
N VAL A 66 17.93 -5.10 17.75
CA VAL A 66 17.24 -5.26 16.47
C VAL A 66 15.94 -6.04 16.68
N HIS A 67 14.81 -5.35 16.65
CA HIS A 67 13.52 -5.96 16.99
C HIS A 67 12.41 -5.65 15.99
N ALA A 68 11.38 -6.49 16.02
CA ALA A 68 10.14 -6.28 15.28
C ALA A 68 9.13 -5.47 16.12
N TYR A 69 8.82 -4.27 15.66
CA TYR A 69 7.77 -3.40 16.16
C TYR A 69 6.74 -3.14 15.04
N PRO A 70 5.70 -3.99 14.91
CA PRO A 70 4.63 -3.75 13.95
C PRO A 70 3.90 -2.46 14.33
N ILE A 71 3.90 -1.48 13.42
CA ILE A 71 3.15 -0.24 13.64
C ILE A 71 1.65 -0.54 13.50
N SER A 72 0.84 0.16 14.29
CA SER A 72 -0.61 0.08 14.23
C SER A 72 -1.22 1.47 14.05
N ILE A 73 -2.54 1.51 13.92
CA ILE A 73 -3.33 2.74 13.90
C ILE A 73 -3.80 3.09 15.32
N GLU A 74 -4.19 4.35 15.51
CA GLU A 74 -4.93 4.75 16.70
C GLU A 74 -6.19 3.89 16.85
N TRP A 75 -6.40 3.34 18.04
CA TRP A 75 -7.61 2.60 18.37
C TRP A 75 -8.06 2.90 19.82
N PRO A 76 -9.33 3.28 20.04
CA PRO A 76 -10.39 3.50 19.04
C PRO A 76 -10.18 4.80 18.24
N VAL A 77 -10.63 4.81 16.97
CA VAL A 77 -10.50 5.99 16.09
C VAL A 77 -11.46 7.09 16.55
N GLN A 78 -10.92 8.23 17.00
CA GLN A 78 -11.75 9.33 17.54
C GLN A 78 -12.65 9.98 16.49
N LEU A 79 -12.19 10.08 15.24
CA LEU A 79 -12.95 10.67 14.13
C LEU A 79 -14.30 9.98 13.89
N LEU A 80 -14.41 8.68 14.17
CA LEU A 80 -15.65 7.93 14.01
C LEU A 80 -16.80 8.50 14.86
N LYS A 81 -16.49 9.16 15.99
CA LYS A 81 -17.51 9.75 16.88
C LYS A 81 -18.22 10.95 16.28
N SER A 82 -17.60 11.62 15.31
CA SER A 82 -18.15 12.81 14.65
C SER A 82 -18.81 12.53 13.31
N LEU A 83 -18.85 11.26 12.87
CA LEU A 83 -19.40 10.91 11.57
C LEU A 83 -20.92 10.76 11.61
N PRO A 84 -21.60 11.06 10.50
CA PRO A 84 -23.00 10.69 10.33
C PRO A 84 -23.22 9.18 10.48
N PRO A 85 -24.48 8.73 10.63
CA PRO A 85 -24.81 7.31 10.59
C PRO A 85 -24.29 6.64 9.32
N VAL A 86 -23.88 5.37 9.43
CA VAL A 86 -23.29 4.61 8.31
C VAL A 86 -24.17 4.61 7.06
N GLU A 87 -25.49 4.56 7.21
CA GLU A 87 -26.43 4.60 6.08
C GLU A 87 -26.42 5.94 5.34
N GLU A 88 -26.22 7.05 6.06
CA GLU A 88 -26.09 8.38 5.46
C GLU A 88 -24.78 8.51 4.69
N CYS A 89 -23.65 8.10 5.29
CA CYS A 89 -22.36 8.06 4.60
C CYS A 89 -22.41 7.17 3.35
N ARG A 90 -23.07 6.01 3.44
CA ARG A 90 -23.25 5.10 2.30
C ARG A 90 -24.04 5.76 1.17
N ALA A 91 -25.14 6.46 1.49
CA ALA A 91 -25.93 7.18 0.51
C ALA A 91 -25.11 8.30 -0.16
N GLN A 92 -24.38 9.09 0.62
CA GLN A 92 -23.56 10.20 0.13
C GLN A 92 -22.45 9.73 -0.82
N ILE A 93 -21.72 8.66 -0.48
CA ILE A 93 -20.67 8.11 -1.36
C ILE A 93 -21.26 7.56 -2.65
N ARG A 94 -22.40 6.87 -2.58
CA ARG A 94 -23.06 6.33 -3.77
C ARG A 94 -23.56 7.44 -4.68
N GLU A 95 -24.18 8.47 -4.14
CA GLU A 95 -24.64 9.64 -4.89
C GLU A 95 -23.47 10.39 -5.53
N ARG A 96 -22.43 10.70 -4.75
CA ARG A 96 -21.24 11.44 -5.21
C ARG A 96 -20.57 10.80 -6.42
N PHE A 97 -20.54 9.47 -6.47
CA PHE A 97 -19.84 8.72 -7.53
C PHE A 97 -20.79 8.02 -8.51
N GLY A 98 -22.10 8.28 -8.45
CA GLY A 98 -23.09 7.68 -9.35
C GLY A 98 -23.17 6.16 -9.26
N ILE A 99 -23.00 5.59 -8.06
CA ILE A 99 -22.96 4.15 -7.82
C ILE A 99 -24.39 3.65 -7.57
N PRO A 100 -24.89 2.64 -8.32
CA PRO A 100 -26.24 2.10 -8.12
C PRO A 100 -26.45 1.62 -6.68
N ALA A 101 -27.67 1.83 -6.13
CA ALA A 101 -27.97 1.53 -4.73
C ALA A 101 -27.75 0.06 -4.35
N ASP A 102 -28.07 -0.85 -5.27
CA ASP A 102 -27.98 -2.30 -5.15
C ASP A 102 -26.62 -2.88 -5.57
N ALA A 103 -25.72 -2.06 -6.13
CA ALA A 103 -24.39 -2.51 -6.51
C ALA A 103 -23.53 -2.85 -5.29
N LYS A 104 -22.83 -3.98 -5.37
CA LYS A 104 -21.75 -4.37 -4.47
C LYS A 104 -20.57 -3.42 -4.67
N LEU A 105 -20.18 -2.72 -3.63
CA LEU A 105 -19.12 -1.74 -3.67
C LEU A 105 -17.81 -2.33 -3.12
N CYS A 106 -16.81 -2.43 -3.98
CA CYS A 106 -15.42 -2.69 -3.61
C CYS A 106 -14.69 -1.34 -3.49
N VAL A 107 -13.91 -1.15 -2.43
CA VAL A 107 -13.19 0.11 -2.19
C VAL A 107 -11.70 -0.15 -2.04
N GLY A 108 -10.87 0.57 -2.80
CA GLY A 108 -9.43 0.65 -2.63
C GLY A 108 -9.03 2.08 -2.27
N VAL A 109 -8.18 2.26 -1.26
CA VAL A 109 -7.65 3.57 -0.85
C VAL A 109 -6.16 3.45 -0.62
N GLU A 110 -5.37 4.00 -1.54
CA GLU A 110 -3.91 4.04 -1.41
C GLU A 110 -3.26 5.16 -2.22
N ARG A 111 -1.93 5.23 -2.13
CA ARG A 111 -1.13 6.01 -3.09
C ARG A 111 -1.04 5.25 -4.40
N LEU A 112 -0.98 5.99 -5.49
CA LEU A 112 -0.65 5.44 -6.80
C LEU A 112 0.83 5.01 -6.81
N ASP A 113 1.08 3.74 -6.52
CA ASP A 113 2.41 3.17 -6.32
C ASP A 113 2.41 1.71 -6.80
N TYR A 114 3.45 1.31 -7.54
CA TYR A 114 3.49 0.00 -8.19
C TYR A 114 3.53 -1.17 -7.20
N THR A 115 3.85 -0.89 -5.93
CA THR A 115 3.82 -1.89 -4.85
C THR A 115 2.41 -2.20 -4.33
N LYS A 116 1.38 -1.51 -4.85
CA LYS A 116 0.01 -1.55 -4.33
C LYS A 116 -0.94 -2.46 -5.10
N GLY A 117 -0.52 -2.95 -6.27
CA GLY A 117 -1.28 -3.93 -7.05
C GLY A 117 -2.63 -3.42 -7.53
N ILE A 118 -2.74 -2.14 -7.89
CA ILE A 118 -3.98 -1.54 -8.38
C ILE A 118 -4.40 -2.19 -9.71
N LEU A 119 -3.44 -2.42 -10.61
CA LEU A 119 -3.67 -3.10 -11.90
C LEU A 119 -4.17 -4.52 -11.70
N ASP A 120 -3.58 -5.27 -10.75
CA ASP A 120 -4.01 -6.63 -10.44
C ASP A 120 -5.48 -6.69 -10.01
N ARG A 121 -5.96 -5.69 -9.27
CA ARG A 121 -7.38 -5.60 -8.86
C ARG A 121 -8.30 -5.31 -10.04
N PHE A 122 -7.87 -4.48 -10.99
CA PHE A 122 -8.63 -4.23 -12.22
C PHE A 122 -8.71 -5.49 -13.08
N HIS A 123 -7.62 -6.24 -13.21
CA HIS A 123 -7.63 -7.55 -13.88
C HIS A 123 -8.50 -8.58 -13.15
N ALA A 124 -8.47 -8.59 -11.81
CA ALA A 124 -9.36 -9.46 -11.03
C ALA A 124 -10.85 -9.10 -11.23
N LEU A 125 -11.17 -7.81 -11.37
CA LEU A 125 -12.51 -7.35 -11.70
C LEU A 125 -12.92 -7.76 -13.13
N GLU A 126 -12.01 -7.65 -14.09
CA GLU A 126 -12.23 -8.13 -15.45
C GLU A 126 -12.53 -9.63 -15.46
N GLU A 127 -11.71 -10.41 -14.77
CA GLU A 127 -11.87 -11.86 -14.65
C GLU A 127 -13.20 -12.23 -13.97
N LEU A 128 -13.63 -11.45 -12.98
CA LEU A 128 -14.94 -11.60 -12.36
C LEU A 128 -16.06 -11.46 -13.40
N PHE A 129 -16.00 -10.45 -14.28
CA PHE A 129 -17.02 -10.24 -15.31
C PHE A 129 -16.98 -11.29 -16.43
N ILE A 130 -15.80 -11.82 -16.76
CA ILE A 130 -15.66 -12.91 -17.72
C ILE A 130 -16.30 -14.19 -17.17
N ARG A 131 -16.01 -14.54 -15.91
CA ARG A 131 -16.51 -15.79 -15.29
C ARG A 131 -17.97 -15.70 -14.85
N TYR A 132 -18.39 -14.52 -14.42
CA TYR A 132 -19.71 -14.27 -13.84
C TYR A 132 -20.36 -13.03 -14.50
N PRO A 133 -20.81 -13.13 -15.76
CA PRO A 133 -21.42 -12.01 -16.48
C PRO A 133 -22.62 -11.39 -15.75
N GLU A 134 -23.31 -12.14 -14.90
CA GLU A 134 -24.42 -11.66 -14.06
C GLU A 134 -24.01 -10.60 -13.02
N MET A 135 -22.70 -10.41 -12.80
CA MET A 135 -22.13 -9.38 -11.94
C MET A 135 -21.96 -8.03 -12.65
N ILE A 136 -22.03 -8.01 -13.99
CA ILE A 136 -22.02 -6.76 -14.76
C ILE A 136 -23.27 -5.95 -14.39
N GLY A 137 -23.07 -4.68 -14.04
CA GLY A 137 -24.13 -3.81 -13.52
C GLY A 137 -24.36 -3.92 -12.00
N LYS A 138 -23.78 -4.94 -11.34
CA LYS A 138 -24.00 -5.21 -9.91
C LYS A 138 -22.74 -5.07 -9.05
N ALA A 139 -21.57 -4.86 -9.64
CA ALA A 139 -20.33 -4.66 -8.90
C ALA A 139 -19.62 -3.39 -9.37
N VAL A 140 -19.22 -2.54 -8.44
CA VAL A 140 -18.46 -1.31 -8.71
C VAL A 140 -17.21 -1.31 -7.85
N PHE A 141 -16.08 -0.99 -8.47
CA PHE A 141 -14.79 -0.81 -7.81
C PHE A 141 -14.46 0.68 -7.73
N LEU A 142 -14.57 1.26 -6.54
CA LEU A 142 -14.13 2.61 -6.23
C LEU A 142 -12.65 2.57 -5.80
N GLN A 143 -11.76 3.03 -6.67
CA GLN A 143 -10.33 3.13 -6.38
C GLN A 143 -9.95 4.59 -6.16
N VAL A 144 -9.70 4.96 -4.91
CA VAL A 144 -9.08 6.23 -4.54
C VAL A 144 -7.57 6.03 -4.58
N ALA A 145 -6.88 6.72 -5.49
CA ALA A 145 -5.45 6.57 -5.73
C ALA A 145 -4.76 7.94 -5.80
N ALA A 146 -4.23 8.40 -4.68
CA ALA A 146 -3.57 9.71 -4.64
C ALA A 146 -2.28 9.70 -5.49
N PRO A 147 -2.11 10.65 -6.45
CA PRO A 147 -0.90 10.76 -7.23
C PRO A 147 0.32 10.94 -6.32
N SER A 148 1.41 10.23 -6.64
CA SER A 148 2.64 10.22 -5.86
C SER A 148 3.83 10.17 -6.81
N ARG A 149 4.90 10.92 -6.50
CA ARG A 149 6.19 10.85 -7.21
C ARG A 149 6.08 10.99 -8.73
N GLY A 150 5.22 11.89 -9.23
CA GLY A 150 4.90 12.03 -10.65
C GLY A 150 6.07 12.40 -11.58
N THR A 151 7.23 12.79 -11.04
CA THR A 151 8.46 13.02 -11.82
C THR A 151 9.21 11.74 -12.18
N LEU A 152 8.91 10.62 -11.51
CA LEU A 152 9.56 9.33 -11.78
C LEU A 152 8.83 8.60 -12.92
N PRO A 153 9.52 8.17 -13.99
CA PRO A 153 8.90 7.52 -15.14
C PRO A 153 8.01 6.32 -14.79
N ALA A 154 8.43 5.50 -13.83
CA ALA A 154 7.65 4.33 -13.39
C ALA A 154 6.29 4.70 -12.78
N TYR A 155 6.21 5.81 -12.04
CA TYR A 155 4.95 6.29 -11.45
C TYR A 155 4.03 6.91 -12.49
N LYS A 156 4.60 7.63 -13.47
CA LYS A 156 3.85 8.16 -14.61
C LYS A 156 3.26 7.04 -15.45
N HIS A 157 4.06 6.03 -15.78
CA HIS A 157 3.60 4.87 -16.55
C HIS A 157 2.47 4.12 -15.83
N LEU A 158 2.63 3.85 -14.53
CA LEU A 158 1.57 3.23 -13.73
C LEU A 158 0.27 4.05 -13.75
N HIS A 159 0.36 5.38 -13.71
CA HIS A 159 -0.80 6.25 -13.76
C HIS A 159 -1.56 6.12 -15.09
N GLU A 160 -0.84 6.25 -16.20
CA GLU A 160 -1.39 6.11 -17.54
C GLU A 160 -2.00 4.72 -17.73
N GLU A 161 -1.34 3.68 -17.23
CA GLU A 161 -1.83 2.31 -17.32
C GLU A 161 -3.11 2.08 -16.50
N CYS A 162 -3.16 2.57 -15.26
CA CYS A 162 -4.36 2.52 -14.42
C CYS A 162 -5.54 3.25 -15.08
N GLN A 163 -5.31 4.44 -15.66
CA GLN A 163 -6.35 5.19 -16.37
C GLN A 163 -6.86 4.42 -17.57
N ARG A 164 -5.95 3.99 -18.45
CA ARG A 164 -6.28 3.22 -19.65
C ARG A 164 -7.05 1.95 -19.33
N LEU A 165 -6.64 1.19 -18.31
CA LEU A 165 -7.31 -0.04 -17.93
C LEU A 165 -8.70 0.24 -17.32
N ALA A 166 -8.82 1.25 -16.46
CA ALA A 166 -10.10 1.67 -15.91
C ALA A 166 -11.07 2.14 -17.01
N GLU A 167 -10.61 2.93 -17.97
CA GLU A 167 -11.38 3.38 -19.13
C GLU A 167 -11.81 2.20 -20.00
N GLY A 168 -10.89 1.30 -20.37
CA GLY A 168 -11.22 0.11 -21.16
C GLY A 168 -12.21 -0.83 -20.48
N LEU A 169 -12.17 -0.97 -19.15
CA LEU A 169 -13.20 -1.71 -18.41
C LEU A 169 -14.55 -1.00 -18.43
N ASN A 170 -14.56 0.32 -18.27
CA ASN A 170 -15.78 1.12 -18.34
C ASN A 170 -16.40 1.10 -19.74
N GLU A 171 -15.61 1.08 -20.79
CA GLU A 171 -16.11 0.98 -22.18
C GLU A 171 -16.71 -0.39 -22.47
N ARG A 172 -16.06 -1.47 -22.03
CA ARG A 172 -16.51 -2.85 -22.32
C ARG A 172 -17.70 -3.31 -21.49
N TYR A 173 -17.72 -2.94 -20.21
CA TYR A 173 -18.70 -3.46 -19.25
C TYR A 173 -19.62 -2.38 -18.69
N GLY A 174 -19.31 -1.10 -18.87
CA GLY A 174 -20.13 0.02 -18.44
C GLY A 174 -21.26 0.36 -19.41
N ASN A 175 -22.09 1.31 -19.00
CA ASN A 175 -23.10 1.97 -19.83
C ASN A 175 -23.38 3.37 -19.28
N GLY A 176 -24.31 4.13 -19.88
CA GLY A 176 -24.59 5.52 -19.50
C GLY A 176 -24.94 5.75 -18.02
N CYS A 177 -25.40 4.71 -17.30
CA CYS A 177 -25.78 4.79 -15.88
C CYS A 177 -24.90 3.93 -14.96
N TYR A 178 -23.88 3.26 -15.49
CA TYR A 178 -23.07 2.29 -14.73
C TYR A 178 -21.61 2.31 -15.18
N ARG A 179 -20.71 2.49 -14.21
CA ARG A 179 -19.26 2.40 -14.40
C ARG A 179 -18.70 1.32 -13.47
N PRO A 180 -18.16 0.21 -13.99
CA PRO A 180 -17.54 -0.82 -13.15
C PRO A 180 -16.33 -0.30 -12.35
N VAL A 181 -15.61 0.70 -12.86
CA VAL A 181 -14.45 1.29 -12.18
C VAL A 181 -14.62 2.79 -12.03
N VAL A 182 -14.63 3.25 -10.78
CA VAL A 182 -14.54 4.67 -10.42
C VAL A 182 -13.14 4.94 -9.90
N LEU A 183 -12.27 5.47 -10.75
CA LEU A 183 -10.91 5.85 -10.39
C LEU A 183 -10.87 7.32 -9.96
N VAL A 184 -10.57 7.57 -8.68
CA VAL A 184 -10.42 8.90 -8.10
C VAL A 184 -8.95 9.18 -7.88
N ALA A 185 -8.32 9.86 -8.84
CA ALA A 185 -6.88 10.14 -8.82
C ALA A 185 -6.53 11.46 -8.09
N GLU A 186 -7.03 11.63 -6.87
CA GLU A 186 -6.91 12.87 -6.11
C GLU A 186 -6.38 12.64 -4.69
N HIS A 187 -5.70 13.65 -4.14
CA HIS A 187 -5.24 13.61 -2.76
C HIS A 187 -6.43 13.81 -1.80
N HIS A 188 -6.66 12.82 -0.94
CA HIS A 188 -7.66 12.90 0.12
C HIS A 188 -6.95 13.02 1.47
N SER A 189 -7.32 14.01 2.27
CA SER A 189 -6.90 14.04 3.67
C SER A 189 -7.58 12.92 4.45
N GLN A 190 -7.11 12.63 5.67
CA GLN A 190 -7.81 11.69 6.54
C GLN A 190 -9.28 12.08 6.70
N LYS A 191 -9.58 13.36 6.89
CA LYS A 191 -10.97 13.83 7.00
C LYS A 191 -11.78 13.55 5.73
N ASP A 192 -11.18 13.64 4.55
CA ASP A 192 -11.89 13.41 3.28
C ASP A 192 -12.13 11.92 3.00
N VAL A 193 -11.32 11.02 3.58
CA VAL A 193 -11.57 9.57 3.53
C VAL A 193 -12.69 9.15 4.49
N TYR A 194 -12.82 9.85 5.61
CA TYR A 194 -13.88 9.59 6.60
C TYR A 194 -15.19 10.35 6.33
N LYS A 195 -15.22 11.25 5.34
CA LYS A 195 -16.44 11.88 4.83
C LYS A 195 -17.07 11.00 3.76
#